data_AF-A0A833TDF3-F1
#
_entry.id   AF-A0A833TDF3-F1
#
_cell.length_a   1.000
_cell.length_b   1.000
_cell.length_c   1.000
_cell.angle_alpha   90.00
_cell.angle_beta   90.00
_cell.angle_gamma   90.00
#
_symmetry.space_group_name_H-M   'P 1'
#
loop_
_entity.id
_entity.type
_entity.pdbx_description
1 polymer ?
#
loop_
_entity_poly.entity_id
_entity_poly.type
_entity_poly.pdbx_seq_one_letter_code
_entity_poly.pdbx_strand_id
1 'polypeptide(L)'
;MLKALKLKFSSDDELAAKLLATSDKSLYEASRHDAIWGIGLSVASVATMFRESESFRRTGNVDAETRDLCFGKNLLGNALMEARAWLRD
;
A
#
# COMPACT_ATOMS: atom_id res chain seq x y z
N MET A 1 -10.28 -9.63 6.93
CA MET A 1 -9.34 -9.42 5.82
C MET A 1 -7.98 -10.07 6.06
N LEU A 2 -7.23 -9.66 7.10
CA LEU A 2 -5.86 -10.13 7.36
C LEU A 2 -5.71 -11.67 7.35
N LYS A 3 -6.56 -12.41 8.07
CA LYS A 3 -6.52 -13.89 8.09
C LYS A 3 -6.62 -14.51 6.68
N ALA A 4 -7.46 -13.94 5.82
CA ALA A 4 -7.61 -14.40 4.45
C ALA A 4 -6.36 -14.10 3.60
N LEU A 5 -5.71 -12.93 3.81
CA LEU A 5 -4.44 -12.62 3.16
C LEU A 5 -3.33 -13.55 3.62
N LYS A 6 -3.19 -13.79 4.93
CA LYS A 6 -2.22 -14.76 5.46
C LYS A 6 -2.38 -16.12 4.79
N LEU A 7 -3.60 -16.67 4.76
CA LEU A 7 -3.89 -17.93 4.07
C LEU A 7 -3.56 -17.86 2.57
N LYS A 8 -3.99 -16.81 1.86
CA LYS A 8 -3.73 -16.66 0.43
C LYS A 8 -2.24 -16.67 0.10
N PHE A 9 -1.45 -15.89 0.85
CA PHE A 9 -0.03 -15.73 0.57
C PHE A 9 0.83 -16.85 1.18
N SER A 10 0.39 -17.54 2.24
CA SER A 10 1.10 -18.71 2.77
C SER A 10 0.86 -19.99 1.97
N SER A 11 -0.22 -20.04 1.19
CA SER A 11 -0.58 -21.22 0.40
C SER A 11 0.08 -21.27 -0.99
N ASP A 12 0.81 -20.23 -1.39
CA ASP A 12 1.43 -20.10 -2.71
C ASP A 12 2.78 -19.37 -2.60
N ASP A 13 3.87 -20.10 -2.87
CA ASP A 13 5.24 -19.59 -2.73
C ASP A 13 5.56 -18.44 -3.69
N GLU A 14 4.96 -18.43 -4.89
CA GLU A 14 5.18 -17.36 -5.86
C GLU A 14 4.51 -16.06 -5.40
N LEU A 15 3.28 -16.17 -4.87
CA LEU A 15 2.60 -15.03 -4.27
C LEU A 15 3.32 -14.52 -3.02
N ALA A 16 3.78 -15.43 -2.15
CA ALA A 16 4.58 -15.09 -0.98
C ALA A 16 5.83 -14.29 -1.38
N ALA A 17 6.59 -14.81 -2.36
CA ALA A 17 7.79 -14.16 -2.88
C ALA A 17 7.50 -12.77 -3.44
N LYS A 18 6.40 -12.59 -4.20
CA LYS A 18 5.97 -11.28 -4.71
C LYS A 18 5.67 -10.30 -3.58
N LEU A 19 4.96 -10.73 -2.53
CA LEU A 19 4.64 -9.87 -1.40
C LEU A 19 5.90 -9.50 -0.59
N LEU A 20 6.80 -10.45 -0.35
CA LEU A 20 8.07 -10.22 0.33
C LEU A 20 9.00 -9.29 -0.47
N ALA A 21 9.03 -9.41 -1.80
CA ALA A 21 9.82 -8.55 -2.70
C ALA A 21 9.41 -7.06 -2.64
N THR A 22 8.24 -6.75 -2.10
CA THR A 22 7.86 -5.34 -1.83
C THR A 22 8.69 -4.69 -0.72
N SER A 23 9.49 -5.47 0.02
CA SER A 23 10.43 -5.02 1.05
C SER A 23 9.72 -4.09 2.04
N ASP A 24 10.30 -2.95 2.42
CA ASP A 24 9.72 -2.03 3.42
C ASP A 24 8.92 -0.89 2.79
N LYS A 25 8.59 -1.01 1.49
CA LYS A 25 7.77 -0.01 0.80
C LYS A 25 6.33 -0.06 1.29
N SER A 26 5.69 1.11 1.34
CA SER A 26 4.26 1.22 1.56
C SER A 26 3.48 0.70 0.36
N LEU A 27 2.40 -0.05 0.63
CA LEU A 27 1.49 -0.54 -0.40
C LEU A 27 0.17 0.22 -0.34
N TYR A 28 -0.28 0.69 -1.49
CA TYR A 28 -1.51 1.47 -1.64
C TYR A 28 -2.37 0.85 -2.74
N GLU A 29 -3.63 0.54 -2.43
CA GLU A 29 -4.62 0.22 -3.46
C GLU A 29 -5.13 1.54 -4.03
N ALA A 30 -4.93 1.75 -5.34
CA ALA A 30 -5.07 3.04 -6.01
C ALA A 30 -6.33 3.12 -6.90
N SER A 31 -7.47 2.65 -6.37
CA SER A 31 -8.78 2.88 -6.99
C SER A 31 -9.32 4.26 -6.63
N ARG A 32 -9.61 5.09 -7.64
CA ARG A 32 -10.28 6.40 -7.48
C ARG A 32 -11.71 6.30 -6.92
N HIS A 33 -12.27 5.10 -6.86
CA HIS A 33 -13.63 4.84 -6.43
C HIS A 33 -13.71 4.16 -5.05
N ASP A 34 -12.56 3.83 -4.45
CA ASP A 34 -12.50 3.15 -3.16
C ASP A 34 -11.57 3.90 -2.19
N ALA A 35 -12.18 4.59 -1.22
CA ALA A 35 -11.48 5.28 -0.15
C ALA A 35 -11.52 4.50 1.19
N ILE A 36 -12.04 3.28 1.21
CA ILE A 36 -12.10 2.43 2.41
C ILE A 36 -11.00 1.36 2.33
N TRP A 37 -11.04 0.51 1.31
CA TRP A 37 -9.98 -0.47 1.11
C TRP A 37 -8.76 0.12 0.42
N GLY A 38 -8.97 1.14 -0.42
CA GLY A 38 -7.93 1.89 -1.10
C GLY A 38 -7.73 3.33 -0.62
N ILE A 39 -6.90 4.07 -1.36
CA ILE A 39 -6.57 5.47 -1.08
C ILE A 39 -7.52 6.47 -1.74
N GLY A 40 -8.52 6.03 -2.51
CA GLY A 40 -9.47 6.92 -3.18
C GLY A 40 -8.86 7.77 -4.32
N LEU A 41 -7.63 7.48 -4.73
CA LEU A 41 -6.88 8.21 -5.75
C LEU A 41 -6.32 7.24 -6.78
N SER A 42 -6.32 7.67 -8.05
CA SER A 42 -5.60 6.93 -9.10
C SER A 42 -4.10 7.19 -9.03
N VAL A 43 -3.30 6.29 -9.61
CA VAL A 43 -1.85 6.47 -9.75
C VAL A 43 -1.51 7.80 -10.45
N ALA A 44 -2.26 8.16 -11.50
CA ALA A 44 -2.06 9.42 -12.24
C ALA A 44 -2.38 10.66 -11.37
N SER A 45 -3.41 10.58 -10.53
CA SER A 45 -3.77 11.64 -9.58
C SER A 45 -2.65 11.85 -8.57
N VAL A 46 -2.15 10.77 -7.95
CA VAL A 46 -1.03 10.82 -6.99
C VAL A 46 0.22 11.43 -7.64
N ALA A 47 0.61 10.96 -8.82
CA ALA A 47 1.78 11.47 -9.54
C ALA A 47 1.65 12.95 -9.92
N THR A 48 0.43 13.44 -10.14
CA THR A 48 0.18 14.86 -10.44
C THR A 48 0.19 15.70 -9.17
N MET A 49 -0.47 15.25 -8.10
CA MET A 49 -0.61 15.99 -6.84
C MET A 49 0.74 16.19 -6.14
N PHE A 50 1.62 15.19 -6.18
CA PHE A 50 2.90 15.22 -5.44
C PHE A 50 4.12 15.38 -6.34
N ARG A 51 3.93 15.84 -7.59
CA ARG A 51 5.03 16.00 -8.56
C ARG A 51 6.16 16.89 -8.03
N GLU A 52 5.81 17.96 -7.34
CA GLU A 52 6.75 18.94 -6.79
C GLU A 52 7.19 18.61 -5.36
N SER A 53 6.65 17.54 -4.75
CA SER A 53 7.04 17.11 -3.41
C SER A 53 8.41 16.45 -3.45
N GLU A 54 9.40 17.04 -2.77
CA GLU A 54 10.75 16.49 -2.68
C GLU A 54 10.77 15.11 -2.00
N SER A 55 10.00 14.96 -0.91
CA SER A 55 9.88 13.69 -0.19
C SER A 55 9.30 12.60 -1.08
N PHE A 56 8.26 12.92 -1.85
CA PHE A 56 7.64 11.98 -2.79
C PHE A 56 8.60 11.61 -3.93
N ARG A 57 9.31 12.57 -4.51
CA ARG A 57 10.31 12.30 -5.56
C ARG A 57 11.45 11.41 -5.08
N ARG A 58 11.87 11.57 -3.82
CA ARG A 58 12.97 10.79 -3.23
C ARG A 58 12.55 9.40 -2.78
N THR A 59 11.35 9.26 -2.22
CA THR A 59 10.95 8.03 -1.51
C THR A 59 9.78 7.28 -2.15
N GLY A 60 9.05 7.93 -3.06
CA GLY A 60 7.78 7.43 -3.59
C GLY A 60 6.63 7.45 -2.57
N ASN A 61 6.80 8.16 -1.45
CA ASN A 61 5.80 8.25 -0.38
C ASN A 61 5.67 9.68 0.13
N VAL A 62 4.54 9.97 0.77
CA VAL A 62 4.27 11.25 1.43
C VAL A 62 4.28 11.07 2.95
N ASP A 63 4.49 12.16 3.68
CA ASP A 63 4.44 12.16 5.14
C ASP A 63 3.04 11.81 5.68
N ALA A 64 2.98 11.51 6.98
CA ALA A 64 1.76 11.04 7.62
C ALA A 64 0.62 12.07 7.54
N GLU A 65 0.93 13.35 7.76
CA GLU A 65 -0.06 14.44 7.70
C GLU A 65 -0.69 14.53 6.30
N THR A 66 0.14 14.48 5.25
CA THR A 66 -0.33 14.48 3.86
C THR A 66 -1.18 13.26 3.55
N ARG A 67 -0.84 12.07 4.06
CA ARG A 67 -1.68 10.87 3.87
C ARG A 67 -3.03 11.01 4.54
N ASP A 68 -3.07 11.47 5.78
CA ASP A 68 -4.31 11.59 6.55
C ASP A 68 -5.26 12.63 5.93
N LEU A 69 -4.69 13.66 5.29
CA LEU A 69 -5.45 14.68 4.58
C LEU A 69 -5.94 14.22 3.20
N CYS A 70 -5.10 13.50 2.44
CA CYS A 70 -5.36 13.24 1.02
C CYS A 70 -5.86 11.82 0.71
N PHE A 71 -5.56 10.82 1.55
CA PHE A 71 -5.79 9.42 1.22
C PHE A 71 -7.02 8.86 1.94
N GLY A 72 -7.67 7.89 1.28
CA GLY A 72 -8.58 6.96 1.92
C GLY A 72 -7.90 6.08 2.98
N LYS A 73 -8.69 5.20 3.61
CA LYS A 73 -8.25 4.39 4.76
C LYS A 73 -7.19 3.32 4.40
N ASN A 74 -7.06 2.95 3.12
CA ASN A 74 -6.08 1.96 2.64
C ASN A 74 -6.07 0.65 3.43
N LEU A 75 -7.25 0.17 3.87
CA LEU A 75 -7.33 -1.01 4.73
C LEU A 75 -6.70 -2.27 4.09
N LEU A 76 -6.77 -2.39 2.76
CA LEU A 76 -6.16 -3.51 2.05
C LEU A 76 -4.64 -3.41 2.04
N GLY A 77 -4.09 -2.25 1.68
CA GLY A 77 -2.64 -2.03 1.68
C GLY A 77 -2.01 -2.26 3.05
N ASN A 78 -2.66 -1.75 4.11
CA ASN A 78 -2.26 -1.97 5.50
C ASN A 78 -2.27 -3.46 5.87
N ALA A 79 -3.34 -4.18 5.55
CA ALA A 79 -3.44 -5.61 5.82
C ALA A 79 -2.42 -6.45 5.02
N LEU A 80 -2.05 -6.03 3.80
CA LEU A 80 -0.98 -6.66 3.01
C LEU A 80 0.40 -6.45 3.66
N MET A 81 0.68 -5.25 4.16
CA MET A 81 1.94 -4.97 4.86
C MET A 81 2.05 -5.74 6.17
N GLU A 82 0.94 -5.91 6.90
CA GLU A 82 0.90 -6.75 8.10
C GLU A 82 1.06 -8.25 7.77
N ALA A 83 0.43 -8.74 6.70
CA ALA A 83 0.64 -10.10 6.22
C ALA A 83 2.10 -10.34 5.78
N ARG A 84 2.72 -9.35 5.13
CA ARG A 84 4.14 -9.37 4.76
C ARG A 84 5.06 -9.45 5.97
N ALA A 85 4.77 -8.66 7.02
CA ALA A 85 5.52 -8.72 8.27
C ALA A 85 5.44 -10.11 8.90
N TRP A 86 4.23 -10.67 8.97
CA TRP A 86 4.02 -12.02 9.49
C TRP A 86 4.72 -13.13 8.68
N LEU A 87 4.87 -12.99 7.36
CA LEU A 87 5.61 -13.95 6.54
C LEU A 87 7.14 -13.90 6.73
N ARG A 88 7.65 -12.87 7.39
CA ARG A 88 9.09 -12.74 7.71
C ARG A 88 9.45 -13.38 9.05
N ASP A 89 8.45 -13.58 9.91
CA ASP A 89 8.57 -14.21 11.23
C ASP A 89 8.54 -15.75 11.09
#